data_AF-A0A944FZW2-F1
#
_entry.id   AF-A0A944FZW2-F1
#
_cell.length_a   1.000
_cell.length_b   1.000
_cell.length_c   1.000
_cell.angle_alpha   90.00
_cell.angle_beta   90.00
_cell.angle_gamma   90.00
#
_symmetry.space_group_name_H-M   'P 1'
#
loop_
_entity.id
_entity.type
_entity.pdbx_description
1 polymer ?
#
loop_
_entity_poly.entity_id
_entity_poly.type
_entity_poly.pdbx_seq_one_letter_code
_entity_poly.pdbx_strand_id
1 'polypeptide(L)'
;MIDFSEVVENVKDFYREKTLPAILISIVVVLFFLALIIFIVQGVNGHNKQPSVTDTPLVPDNELILPDGPSIPEGYALTREPKEKWTKEESQEYFTMPDEQELKNLEYSNDKLIEDILGATP
;
A
#
# COMPACT_ATOMS: atom_id res chain seq x y z
N MET A 1 3.35 26.16 -45.75
CA MET A 1 2.95 27.17 -44.75
C MET A 1 1.52 26.82 -44.38
N ILE A 2 1.22 26.50 -43.12
CA ILE A 2 -0.14 26.11 -42.73
C ILE A 2 -1.02 27.36 -42.83
N ASP A 3 -2.09 27.30 -43.61
CA ASP A 3 -3.04 28.41 -43.72
C ASP A 3 -4.07 28.31 -42.59
N PHE A 4 -3.85 29.09 -41.54
CA PHE A 4 -4.73 29.12 -40.39
C PHE A 4 -6.11 29.71 -40.71
N SER A 5 -6.24 30.47 -41.80
CA SER A 5 -7.53 31.06 -42.19
C SER A 5 -8.50 29.99 -42.71
N GLU A 6 -8.00 29.08 -43.56
CA GLU A 6 -8.77 27.95 -44.11
C GLU A 6 -9.24 27.01 -43.00
N VAL A 7 -8.40 26.74 -42.00
CA VAL A 7 -8.77 25.89 -40.86
C VAL A 7 -9.89 26.53 -40.02
N VAL A 8 -9.82 27.84 -39.77
CA VAL A 8 -10.84 28.56 -38.99
C VAL A 8 -12.17 28.60 -39.71
N GLU A 9 -12.17 28.80 -41.03
CA GLU A 9 -13.38 28.77 -41.85
C GLU A 9 -14.03 27.38 -41.84
N ASN A 10 -13.24 26.32 -42.03
CA ASN A 10 -13.73 24.94 -41.97
C ASN A 10 -14.35 24.58 -40.60
N VAL A 11 -13.75 25.03 -39.50
CA VAL A 11 -14.32 24.82 -38.15
C VAL A 11 -15.64 25.60 -37.99
N LYS A 12 -15.69 26.84 -38.49
CA LYS A 12 -16.91 27.67 -38.42
C LYS A 12 -18.06 27.06 -39.21
N ASP A 13 -17.77 26.51 -40.39
CA ASP A 13 -18.77 25.86 -41.23
C ASP A 13 -19.26 24.54 -40.61
N PHE A 14 -18.36 23.78 -39.97
CA PHE A 14 -18.71 22.58 -39.23
C PHE A 14 -19.69 22.86 -38.06
N TYR A 15 -19.47 23.95 -37.31
CA TYR A 15 -20.38 24.36 -36.24
C TYR A 15 -21.75 24.83 -36.76
N ARG A 16 -21.82 25.34 -37.99
CA ARG A 16 -23.08 25.76 -38.63
C ARG A 16 -23.90 24.60 -39.17
N GLU A 17 -23.25 23.60 -39.77
CA GLU A 17 -23.93 22.50 -40.45
C GLU A 17 -24.39 21.40 -39.48
N LYS A 18 -23.60 21.11 -38.43
CA LYS A 18 -23.83 19.96 -37.54
C LYS A 18 -23.75 20.36 -36.07
N THR A 19 -24.77 21.09 -35.59
CA THR A 19 -24.81 21.65 -34.23
C THR A 19 -24.66 20.60 -33.12
N LEU A 20 -25.33 19.45 -33.22
CA LEU A 20 -25.26 18.39 -32.19
C LEU A 20 -23.85 17.76 -32.04
N PRO A 21 -23.21 17.21 -33.08
CA PRO A 21 -21.86 16.66 -32.95
C PRO A 21 -20.81 17.77 -32.69
N ALA A 22 -21.02 18.99 -33.18
CA ALA A 22 -20.14 20.12 -32.85
C ALA A 22 -20.16 20.44 -31.34
N ILE A 23 -21.34 20.40 -30.70
CA ILE A 23 -21.47 20.54 -29.24
C ILE A 23 -20.75 19.40 -28.51
N LEU A 24 -20.94 18.14 -28.93
CA LEU A 24 -20.26 17.00 -28.30
C LEU A 24 -18.73 17.11 -28.40
N ILE A 25 -18.22 17.46 -29.58
CA ILE A 25 -16.78 17.67 -29.80
C ILE A 25 -16.28 18.83 -28.93
N SER A 26 -17.05 19.92 -28.83
CA SER A 26 -16.73 21.05 -27.95
C SER A 26 -16.58 20.62 -26.49
N ILE A 27 -17.52 19.82 -25.98
CA ILE A 27 -17.48 19.30 -24.60
C ILE A 27 -16.24 18.43 -24.38
N VAL A 28 -15.93 17.52 -25.31
CA VAL A 28 -14.74 16.65 -25.22
C VAL A 28 -13.46 17.47 -25.21
N VAL A 29 -13.36 18.50 -26.06
CA VAL A 29 -12.20 19.40 -26.11
C VAL A 29 -12.05 20.15 -24.78
N VAL A 30 -13.13 20.67 -24.22
CA VAL A 30 -13.10 21.36 -22.92
C VAL A 30 -12.66 20.41 -21.79
N LEU A 31 -13.21 19.20 -21.74
CA LEU A 31 -12.82 18.19 -20.74
C LEU A 31 -11.34 17.79 -20.87
N PHE A 32 -10.85 17.65 -22.10
CA PHE A 32 -9.44 17.36 -22.37
C PHE A 32 -8.51 18.45 -21.83
N PHE A 33 -8.83 19.73 -22.09
CA PHE A 33 -8.05 20.85 -21.54
C PHE A 33 -8.14 20.92 -20.01
N LEU A 34 -9.30 20.63 -19.42
CA LEU A 34 -9.46 20.59 -17.97
C LEU A 34 -8.56 19.51 -17.34
N ALA A 35 -8.56 18.30 -17.92
CA ALA A 35 -7.71 17.20 -17.48
C ALA A 35 -6.22 17.53 -17.64
N LEU A 36 -5.84 18.18 -18.74
CA LEU A 36 -4.46 18.60 -19.00
C LEU A 36 -3.98 19.66 -17.99
N ILE A 37 -4.84 20.63 -17.64
CA ILE A 37 -4.53 21.62 -16.58
C ILE A 37 -4.33 20.91 -15.23
N ILE A 38 -5.23 20.00 -14.85
CA ILE A 38 -5.12 19.23 -13.62
C ILE A 38 -3.83 18.41 -13.60
N PHE A 39 -3.48 17.76 -14.72
CA PHE A 39 -2.25 16.98 -14.86
C PHE A 39 -1.00 17.86 -14.69
N ILE A 40 -0.97 19.06 -15.30
CA ILE A 40 0.13 20.01 -15.13
C ILE A 40 0.22 20.49 -13.68
N VAL A 41 -0.90 20.87 -13.06
CA VAL A 41 -0.92 21.33 -11.67
C VAL A 41 -0.45 20.23 -10.71
N GLN A 42 -0.89 18.98 -10.90
CA GLN A 42 -0.42 17.86 -10.09
C GLN A 42 1.05 17.51 -10.37
N GLY A 43 1.50 17.58 -11.63
CA GLY A 43 2.90 17.35 -11.98
C GLY A 43 3.85 18.43 -11.43
N VAL A 44 3.39 19.68 -11.37
CA VAL A 44 4.16 20.81 -10.81
C VAL A 44 4.11 20.81 -9.28
N ASN A 45 2.99 20.42 -8.66
CA ASN A 45 2.86 20.34 -7.20
C ASN A 45 3.33 19.00 -6.61
N GLY A 46 3.59 17.98 -7.43
CA GLY A 46 4.09 16.66 -7.01
C GLY A 46 5.54 16.67 -6.50
N HIS A 47 6.23 17.81 -6.57
CA HIS A 47 7.60 18.01 -6.10
C HIS A 47 7.68 18.86 -4.82
N ASN A 48 6.76 18.65 -3.87
CA ASN A 48 6.84 19.23 -2.53
C ASN A 48 5.90 18.41 -1.62
N LYS A 49 6.31 17.69 -0.58
CA LYS A 49 7.50 17.79 0.27
C LYS A 49 7.74 16.37 0.78
N GLN A 50 8.77 15.70 0.31
CA GLN A 50 9.43 14.77 1.23
C GLN A 50 9.97 15.67 2.34
N PRO A 51 9.62 15.48 3.62
CA PRO A 51 10.35 16.18 4.65
C PRO A 51 11.81 15.85 4.38
N SER A 52 12.62 16.88 4.11
CA SER A 52 14.05 16.78 4.31
C SER A 52 14.18 16.41 5.78
N VAL A 53 14.23 15.10 6.03
CA VAL A 53 14.80 14.57 7.25
C VAL A 53 16.25 15.00 7.09
N THR A 54 16.53 16.22 7.57
CA THR A 54 17.89 16.59 7.88
C THR A 54 18.32 15.49 8.83
N ASP A 55 19.19 14.60 8.36
CA ASP A 55 19.91 13.62 9.15
C ASP A 55 20.80 14.40 10.13
N THR A 56 20.15 15.12 11.04
CA THR A 56 20.73 15.58 12.27
C THR A 56 20.84 14.28 13.05
N PRO A 57 22.05 13.74 13.30
CA PRO A 57 22.14 12.60 14.18
C PRO A 57 21.51 13.06 15.49
N LEU A 58 20.37 12.47 15.84
CA LEU A 58 19.73 12.63 17.13
C LEU A 58 20.69 11.97 18.12
N VAL A 59 21.72 12.71 18.54
CA VAL A 59 22.55 12.34 19.67
C VAL A 59 21.63 12.49 20.87
N PRO A 60 21.28 11.40 21.57
CA PRO A 60 20.47 11.51 22.76
C PRO A 60 21.25 12.34 23.79
N ASP A 61 20.70 13.47 24.23
CA ASP A 61 21.29 14.26 25.33
C ASP A 61 21.34 13.47 26.65
N ASN A 62 20.56 12.39 26.74
CA ASN A 62 20.43 11.56 27.91
C ASN A 62 20.80 10.11 27.57
N GLU A 63 21.53 9.46 28.48
CA GLU A 63 21.80 8.03 28.43
C GLU A 63 20.45 7.28 28.39
N LEU A 64 20.26 6.41 27.39
CA LEU A 64 19.06 5.60 27.26
C LEU A 64 19.03 4.59 28.42
N ILE A 65 18.37 4.95 29.52
CA ILE A 65 18.13 4.03 30.63
C ILE A 65 17.07 3.05 30.15
N LEU A 66 17.48 1.82 29.83
CA LEU A 66 16.53 0.73 29.64
C LEU A 66 15.74 0.58 30.95
N PRO A 67 14.40 0.58 30.93
CA PRO A 67 13.65 0.20 32.11
C PRO A 67 14.06 -1.22 32.49
N ASP A 68 14.28 -1.46 33.78
CA ASP A 68 14.57 -2.79 34.27
C ASP A 68 13.48 -3.74 33.76
N GLY A 69 13.88 -4.72 32.95
CA GLY A 69 12.99 -5.77 32.49
C GLY A 69 12.40 -6.48 33.71
N PRO A 70 11.26 -7.17 33.58
CA PRO A 70 10.65 -7.88 34.70
C PRO A 70 11.69 -8.84 35.32
N SER A 71 12.24 -8.45 36.47
CA SER A 71 13.15 -9.28 37.21
C SER A 71 12.32 -10.42 37.77
N ILE A 72 12.59 -11.65 37.31
CA ILE A 72 12.02 -12.84 37.94
C ILE A 72 12.43 -12.76 39.41
N PRO A 73 11.48 -12.66 40.36
CA PRO A 73 11.82 -12.48 41.76
C PRO A 73 12.72 -13.63 42.22
N GLU A 74 13.76 -13.32 42.99
CA GLU A 74 14.62 -14.35 43.57
C GLU A 74 13.75 -15.31 44.39
N GLY A 75 13.70 -16.58 43.98
CA GLY A 75 12.81 -17.58 44.56
C GLY A 75 11.58 -17.93 43.72
N TYR A 76 11.45 -17.43 42.49
CA TYR A 76 10.53 -18.03 41.51
C TYR A 76 11.05 -19.43 41.15
N ALA A 77 10.66 -20.41 41.95
CA ALA A 77 10.78 -21.79 41.57
C ALA A 77 9.87 -21.97 40.35
N LEU A 78 10.47 -22.08 39.16
CA LEU A 78 9.76 -22.73 38.07
C LEU A 78 9.32 -24.07 38.65
N THR A 79 8.02 -24.30 38.74
CA THR A 79 7.45 -25.55 39.29
C THR A 79 7.93 -26.78 38.50
N ARG A 80 8.55 -26.54 37.34
CA ARG A 80 9.02 -27.52 36.40
C ARG A 80 10.51 -27.30 36.10
N GLU A 81 11.30 -28.37 36.21
CA GLU A 81 12.63 -28.42 35.64
C GLU A 81 12.53 -28.47 34.10
N PRO A 82 13.24 -27.60 33.37
CA PRO A 82 13.23 -27.62 31.91
C PRO A 82 13.87 -28.91 31.40
N LYS A 83 13.08 -29.74 30.74
CA LYS A 83 13.53 -30.97 30.07
C LYS A 83 13.74 -30.70 28.58
N GLU A 84 14.67 -31.41 27.97
CA GLU A 84 14.94 -31.33 26.52
C GLU A 84 13.72 -31.71 25.66
N LYS A 85 12.86 -32.60 26.18
CA LYS A 85 11.62 -33.04 25.52
C LYS A 85 10.48 -33.13 26.54
N TRP A 86 9.27 -32.85 26.08
CA TRP A 86 8.06 -33.02 26.89
C TRP A 86 7.66 -34.48 26.90
N THR A 87 7.13 -34.94 28.04
CA THR A 87 6.44 -36.24 28.08
C THR A 87 5.10 -36.14 27.36
N LYS A 88 4.49 -37.28 27.05
CA LYS A 88 3.19 -37.31 26.38
C LYS A 88 2.11 -36.68 27.27
N GLU A 89 2.20 -36.89 28.57
CA GLU A 89 1.30 -36.33 29.58
C GLU A 89 1.47 -34.81 29.66
N GLU A 90 2.71 -34.31 29.72
CA GLU A 90 3.00 -32.88 29.69
C GLU A 90 2.51 -32.22 28.38
N SER A 91 2.60 -32.93 27.25
CA SER A 91 2.07 -32.42 25.99
C SER A 91 0.55 -32.29 26.02
N GLN A 92 -0.18 -33.23 26.63
CA GLN A 92 -1.63 -33.14 26.70
C GLN A 92 -2.11 -32.08 27.69
N GLU A 93 -1.34 -31.83 28.75
CA GLU A 93 -1.67 -30.86 29.79
C GLU A 93 -1.39 -29.42 29.33
N TYR A 94 -0.25 -29.19 28.68
CA TYR A 94 0.22 -27.85 28.35
C TYR A 94 0.10 -27.48 26.86
N PHE A 95 -0.20 -28.44 25.98
CA PHE A 95 -0.37 -28.20 24.55
C PHE A 95 -1.77 -28.63 24.09
N THR A 96 -2.50 -27.69 23.51
CA THR A 96 -3.77 -27.98 22.82
C THR A 96 -3.47 -28.24 21.36
N MET A 97 -3.81 -29.43 20.86
CA MET A 97 -3.73 -29.70 19.43
C MET A 97 -4.73 -28.79 18.69
N PRO A 98 -4.31 -28.19 17.55
CA PRO A 98 -5.20 -27.38 16.73
C PRO A 98 -6.34 -28.23 16.18
N ASP A 99 -7.50 -27.61 15.96
CA ASP A 99 -8.66 -28.29 15.39
C ASP A 99 -8.42 -28.68 13.92
N GLU A 100 -9.06 -29.76 13.46
CA GLU A 100 -8.93 -30.21 12.06
C GLU A 100 -9.40 -29.12 11.07
N GLN A 101 -10.39 -28.31 11.48
CA GLN A 101 -10.86 -27.19 10.66
C GLN A 101 -9.81 -26.07 10.57
N GLU A 102 -9.11 -25.78 11.66
CA GLU A 102 -8.04 -24.77 11.69
C GLU A 102 -6.86 -25.20 10.81
N LEU A 103 -6.51 -26.48 10.83
CA LEU A 103 -5.48 -27.05 9.95
C LEU A 103 -5.86 -26.92 8.47
N LYS A 104 -7.11 -27.22 8.09
CA LYS A 104 -7.59 -27.06 6.71
C LYS A 104 -7.63 -25.60 6.28
N ASN A 105 -7.99 -24.69 7.17
CA ASN A 105 -7.98 -23.25 6.88
C ASN A 105 -6.56 -22.74 6.67
N LEU A 106 -5.60 -23.25 7.44
CA LEU A 106 -4.17 -22.93 7.28
C LEU A 106 -3.64 -23.46 5.95
N GLU A 107 -3.97 -24.70 5.58
CA GLU A 107 -3.64 -25.30 4.29
C GLU A 107 -4.16 -24.43 3.14
N TYR A 108 -5.46 -24.11 3.13
CA TYR A 108 -6.07 -23.25 2.13
C TYR A 108 -5.43 -21.86 2.05
N SER A 109 -5.09 -21.26 3.19
CA SER A 109 -4.46 -19.94 3.25
C SER A 109 -3.04 -19.96 2.67
N ASN A 110 -2.29 -21.04 2.91
CA ASN A 110 -0.96 -21.23 2.35
C ASN A 110 -1.03 -21.46 0.84
N ASP A 111 -1.96 -22.28 0.36
CA ASP A 111 -2.14 -22.53 -1.08
C ASP A 111 -2.48 -21.25 -1.83
N LYS A 112 -3.38 -20.44 -1.26
CA LYS A 112 -3.73 -19.13 -1.81
C LYS A 112 -2.53 -18.18 -1.84
N LEU A 113 -1.73 -18.14 -0.78
CA LEU A 113 -0.52 -17.32 -0.74
C LEU A 113 0.49 -17.74 -1.82
N ILE A 114 0.66 -19.05 -2.03
CA ILE A 114 1.54 -19.59 -3.07
C ILE A 114 1.00 -19.20 -4.45
N GLU A 115 -0.31 -19.34 -4.68
CA GLU A 115 -0.96 -18.93 -5.92
C GLU A 115 -0.79 -17.43 -6.19
N ASP A 116 -0.96 -16.59 -5.18
CA ASP A 116 -0.75 -15.14 -5.30
C ASP A 116 0.71 -14.80 -5.65
N ILE A 117 1.69 -15.50 -5.06
CA ILE A 117 3.12 -15.31 -5.38
C ILE A 117 3.42 -15.76 -6.82
N LEU A 118 2.90 -16.91 -7.24
CA LEU A 118 3.14 -17.48 -8.57
C LEU A 118 2.39 -16.71 -9.66
N GLY A 119 1.16 -16.29 -9.42
CA GLY A 119 0.32 -15.53 -10.35
C GLY A 119 0.71 -14.05 -10.46
N ALA A 120 1.37 -13.48 -9.44
CA ALA A 120 1.95 -12.14 -9.49
C ALA A 120 3.33 -12.10 -10.17
N THR A 121 3.87 -13.27 -10.58
CA THR A 121 5.09 -13.36 -11.36
C THR A 121 4.72 -13.53 -12.85
N PRO A 122 5.02 -12.56 -13.73
CA PRO A 122 4.65 -12.60 -15.15
C PRO A 122 5.35 -13.70 -15.96
#